data_AF-A0A090ZIN5-F1
#
_entry.id   AF-A0A090ZIN5-F1
#
_cell.length_a   1.000
_cell.length_b   1.000
_cell.length_c   1.000
_cell.angle_alpha   90.00
_cell.angle_beta   90.00
_cell.angle_gamma   90.00
#
_symmetry.space_group_name_H-M   'P 1'
#
loop_
_entity.id
_entity.type
_entity.pdbx_description
1 polymer ?
#
loop_
_entity_poly.entity_id
_entity_poly.type
_entity_poly.pdbx_seq_one_letter_code
_entity_poly.pdbx_strand_id
1 'polypeptide(L)'
;MKSVRSRWGIVVSLSLLVVLLSSCQAPLELVKIIRPEGTKPAASTQEENPGTEAAARKYAGYSALDIYIHGEIADVLERYGERFGHKEKFALRKEAHLEWGVNLELKETYKLAEYTELAAKQPALPEVDDAVTKLAPKLEDLVKMLGEIDTYYRFKFYVDDNFAKGKTLHEQLQVLLKDWEPLAEDFTVNLHPH
;
A
#
# COMPACT_ATOMS: atom_id res chain seq x y z
N MET A 1 20.92 -46.38 7.26
CA MET A 1 21.97 -46.63 6.23
C MET A 1 21.33 -46.68 4.85
N LYS A 2 21.85 -45.87 3.91
CA LYS A 2 21.78 -45.95 2.42
C LYS A 2 20.37 -45.79 1.81
N SER A 3 19.96 -44.63 1.29
CA SER A 3 20.39 -43.93 0.05
C SER A 3 20.43 -44.83 -1.18
N VAL A 4 19.83 -44.39 -2.30
CA VAL A 4 20.54 -44.14 -3.58
C VAL A 4 19.56 -43.62 -4.65
N ARG A 5 19.98 -42.48 -5.22
CA ARG A 5 19.57 -41.81 -6.47
C ARG A 5 20.15 -42.54 -7.68
N SER A 6 19.45 -42.58 -8.82
CA SER A 6 20.05 -42.58 -10.19
C SER A 6 18.91 -42.36 -11.19
N ARG A 7 18.79 -41.29 -12.01
CA ARG A 7 19.62 -40.70 -13.08
C ARG A 7 20.01 -41.71 -14.19
N TRP A 8 19.70 -41.33 -15.44
CA TRP A 8 20.51 -41.35 -16.70
C TRP A 8 19.82 -41.89 -17.97
N GLY A 9 19.99 -41.16 -19.09
CA GLY A 9 19.74 -41.57 -20.49
C GLY A 9 18.87 -40.58 -21.29
N ILE A 10 19.38 -39.47 -21.83
CA ILE A 10 19.98 -39.27 -23.19
C ILE A 10 18.94 -39.56 -24.30
N VAL A 11 18.55 -38.64 -25.19
CA VAL A 11 19.20 -38.35 -26.49
C VAL A 11 18.80 -36.95 -27.02
N VAL A 12 19.82 -36.24 -27.51
CA VAL A 12 19.80 -34.98 -28.27
C VAL A 12 19.42 -35.23 -29.74
N SER A 13 18.61 -34.38 -30.36
CA SER A 13 18.66 -34.18 -31.83
C SER A 13 18.24 -32.76 -32.24
N LEU A 14 19.11 -32.13 -33.02
CA LEU A 14 19.09 -30.77 -33.59
C LEU A 14 18.09 -30.63 -34.75
N SER A 15 17.51 -29.43 -34.91
CA SER A 15 17.14 -28.77 -36.19
C SER A 15 16.74 -27.31 -35.86
N LEU A 16 17.67 -26.35 -35.76
CA LEU A 16 18.26 -25.47 -36.79
C LEU A 16 17.31 -24.43 -37.44
N LEU A 17 17.58 -23.16 -37.08
CA LEU A 17 17.58 -21.92 -37.88
C LEU A 17 16.27 -21.25 -38.38
N VAL A 18 15.94 -20.09 -37.78
CA VAL A 18 15.55 -18.81 -38.46
C VAL A 18 16.08 -17.67 -37.57
N VAL A 19 17.30 -17.16 -37.83
CA VAL A 19 17.61 -15.86 -38.49
C VAL A 19 17.01 -14.63 -37.74
N LEU A 20 17.75 -14.07 -36.76
CA LEU A 20 18.50 -12.78 -36.79
C LEU A 20 17.57 -11.54 -36.91
N LEU A 21 17.28 -10.78 -35.85
CA LEU A 21 18.12 -9.73 -35.22
C LEU A 21 18.93 -8.89 -36.20
N SER A 22 18.35 -7.78 -36.64
CA SER A 22 18.99 -6.56 -37.17
C SER A 22 17.87 -5.52 -37.32
N SER A 23 17.97 -4.24 -37.00
CA SER A 23 19.08 -3.30 -36.83
C SER A 23 18.52 -2.10 -35.99
N CYS A 24 19.26 -1.15 -35.41
CA CYS A 24 20.39 -0.38 -35.92
C CYS A 24 21.16 0.25 -34.73
N GLN A 25 22.44 -0.05 -34.61
CA GLN A 25 23.45 0.91 -34.15
C GLN A 25 24.11 1.48 -35.39
N ALA A 26 24.20 2.81 -35.47
CA ALA A 26 24.75 3.54 -36.61
C ALA A 26 26.29 3.44 -36.69
N PRO A 27 26.85 3.63 -37.89
CA PRO A 27 28.11 4.33 -38.04
C PRO A 27 28.03 5.54 -39.00
N LEU A 28 28.82 6.55 -38.64
CA LEU A 28 29.22 7.72 -39.44
C LEU A 28 30.05 7.30 -40.67
N GLU A 29 29.82 7.97 -41.82
CA GLU A 29 30.85 8.62 -42.66
C GLU A 29 30.20 9.28 -43.92
N LEU A 30 30.30 10.61 -43.96
CA LEU A 30 30.59 11.50 -45.10
C LEU A 30 29.84 11.34 -46.46
N VAL A 31 29.01 12.34 -46.80
CA VAL A 31 29.23 13.26 -47.95
C VAL A 31 28.23 14.42 -47.89
N LYS A 32 28.77 15.61 -48.11
CA LYS A 32 28.24 16.95 -47.88
C LYS A 32 27.48 17.43 -49.13
N ILE A 33 26.14 17.53 -49.10
CA ILE A 33 25.37 18.30 -50.09
C ILE A 33 24.24 19.07 -49.40
N ILE A 34 24.46 20.38 -49.27
CA ILE A 34 23.53 21.52 -49.38
C ILE A 34 22.22 21.46 -48.57
N ARG A 35 22.20 22.29 -47.52
CA ARG A 35 21.04 22.79 -46.76
C ARG A 35 19.99 23.46 -47.66
N PRO A 36 18.70 23.13 -47.50
CA PRO A 36 17.65 24.12 -47.44
C PRO A 36 17.21 24.29 -45.98
N GLU A 37 17.10 25.55 -45.57
CA GLU A 37 16.53 25.98 -44.31
C GLU A 37 15.11 25.46 -44.08
N GLY A 38 14.79 25.26 -42.80
CA GLY A 38 13.43 25.44 -42.29
C GLY A 38 12.62 24.16 -42.17
N THR A 39 12.78 23.46 -41.06
CA THR A 39 11.70 23.17 -40.10
C THR A 39 12.32 22.39 -38.94
N LYS A 40 12.60 23.10 -37.84
CA LYS A 40 12.91 22.49 -36.55
C LYS A 40 11.58 21.92 -36.04
N PRO A 41 11.45 20.63 -35.67
CA PRO A 41 10.31 20.22 -34.89
C PRO A 41 10.37 21.02 -33.59
N ALA A 42 9.35 21.85 -33.36
CA ALA A 42 9.15 22.47 -32.08
C ALA A 42 9.00 21.34 -31.06
N ALA A 43 10.07 21.06 -30.32
CA ALA A 43 9.92 20.47 -29.01
C ALA A 43 9.04 21.47 -28.25
N SER A 44 7.76 21.12 -28.11
CA SER A 44 6.87 21.77 -27.18
C SER A 44 7.46 21.52 -25.80
N THR A 45 8.30 22.45 -25.33
CA THR A 45 8.54 22.60 -23.90
C THR A 45 7.17 22.93 -23.31
N GLN A 46 6.49 21.92 -22.75
CA GLN A 46 5.45 22.19 -21.79
C GLN A 46 6.12 23.01 -20.70
N GLU A 47 5.74 24.27 -20.59
CA GLU A 47 6.04 25.09 -19.42
C GLU A 47 5.38 24.37 -18.23
N GLU A 48 6.15 23.57 -17.51
CA GLU A 48 5.71 22.96 -16.26
C GLU A 48 5.43 24.09 -15.29
N ASN A 49 4.15 24.36 -15.04
CA ASN A 49 3.76 25.26 -13.96
C ASN A 49 4.05 24.54 -12.64
N PRO A 50 4.99 25.02 -11.81
CA PRO A 50 5.32 24.36 -10.55
C PRO A 50 4.10 24.23 -9.61
N GLY A 51 3.09 25.08 -9.75
CA GLY A 51 1.83 24.97 -9.02
C GLY A 51 0.98 23.74 -9.40
N THR A 52 0.97 23.35 -10.68
CA THR A 52 0.23 22.16 -11.12
C THR A 52 0.95 20.86 -10.76
N GLU A 53 2.29 20.86 -10.78
CA GLU A 53 3.07 19.71 -10.34
C GLU A 53 2.96 19.48 -8.82
N ALA A 54 3.01 20.55 -8.02
CA ALA A 54 2.82 20.47 -6.57
C ALA A 54 1.42 19.94 -6.21
N ALA A 55 0.38 20.40 -6.90
CA ALA A 55 -0.98 19.88 -6.73
C ALA A 55 -1.06 18.37 -7.05
N ALA A 56 -0.48 17.95 -8.18
CA ALA A 56 -0.46 16.54 -8.59
C ALA A 56 0.28 15.66 -7.57
N ARG A 57 1.43 16.11 -7.05
CA ARG A 57 2.18 15.41 -6.00
C ARG A 57 1.37 15.31 -4.71
N LYS A 58 0.66 16.38 -4.31
CA LYS A 58 -0.21 16.37 -3.13
C LYS A 58 -1.35 15.36 -3.28
N TYR A 59 -2.05 15.40 -4.40
CA TYR A 59 -3.10 14.44 -4.70
C TYR A 59 -2.59 12.99 -4.74
N ALA A 60 -1.40 12.74 -5.31
CA ALA A 60 -0.78 11.43 -5.33
C ALA A 60 -0.46 10.92 -3.90
N GLY A 61 -0.03 11.80 -3.01
CA GLY A 61 0.18 11.47 -1.59
C GLY A 61 -1.11 11.05 -0.90
N TYR A 62 -2.22 11.77 -1.13
CA TYR A 62 -3.54 11.35 -0.63
C TYR A 62 -4.06 10.08 -1.27
N SER A 63 -3.84 9.88 -2.57
CA SER A 63 -4.16 8.61 -3.25
C SER A 63 -3.41 7.43 -2.62
N ALA A 64 -2.15 7.61 -2.25
CA ALA A 64 -1.38 6.58 -1.56
C ALA A 64 -1.95 6.26 -0.18
N LEU A 65 -2.40 7.27 0.58
CA LEU A 65 -3.09 7.07 1.85
C LEU A 65 -4.40 6.29 1.67
N ASP A 66 -5.20 6.64 0.67
CA ASP A 66 -6.48 5.96 0.37
C ASP A 66 -6.26 4.48 0.01
N ILE A 67 -5.25 4.19 -0.82
CA ILE A 67 -4.83 2.83 -1.15
C ILE A 67 -4.37 2.08 0.11
N TYR A 68 -3.61 2.74 0.99
CA TYR A 68 -3.15 2.13 2.23
C TYR A 68 -4.32 1.75 3.17
N ILE A 69 -5.32 2.61 3.28
CA ILE A 69 -6.53 2.36 4.09
C ILE A 69 -7.34 1.19 3.51
N HIS A 70 -7.65 1.24 2.22
CA HIS A 70 -8.51 0.24 1.56
C HIS A 70 -7.81 -1.08 1.25
N GLY A 71 -6.48 -1.09 1.26
CA GLY A 71 -5.67 -2.29 1.13
C GLY A 71 -5.25 -2.81 2.51
N GLU A 72 -4.13 -2.30 3.01
CA GLU A 72 -3.41 -2.87 4.16
C GLU A 72 -4.23 -2.83 5.47
N ILE A 73 -4.90 -1.70 5.76
CA ILE A 73 -5.70 -1.57 6.98
C ILE A 73 -6.97 -2.43 6.91
N ALA A 74 -7.72 -2.33 5.80
CA ALA A 74 -8.92 -3.15 5.57
C ALA A 74 -8.62 -4.65 5.67
N ASP A 75 -7.54 -5.11 5.05
CA ASP A 75 -7.10 -6.50 5.07
C ASP A 75 -6.79 -7.01 6.49
N VAL A 76 -6.14 -6.19 7.34
CA VAL A 76 -5.86 -6.55 8.73
C VAL A 76 -7.16 -6.61 9.55
N LEU A 77 -8.05 -5.63 9.38
CA LEU A 77 -9.33 -5.59 10.08
C LEU A 77 -10.24 -6.76 9.71
N GLU A 78 -10.25 -7.16 8.44
CA GLU A 78 -11.01 -8.32 7.99
C GLU A 78 -10.49 -9.60 8.63
N ARG A 79 -9.17 -9.86 8.56
CA ARG A 79 -8.56 -11.03 9.23
C ARG A 79 -8.82 -11.06 10.73
N TYR A 80 -8.82 -9.88 11.37
CA TYR A 80 -9.18 -9.77 12.79
C TYR A 80 -10.64 -10.17 13.01
N GLY A 81 -11.56 -9.60 12.24
CA GLY A 81 -13.00 -9.86 12.35
C GLY A 81 -13.39 -11.32 12.06
N GLU A 82 -12.71 -11.98 11.12
CA GLU A 82 -12.88 -13.40 10.86
C GLU A 82 -12.55 -14.25 12.09
N ARG A 83 -11.57 -13.85 12.91
CA ARG A 83 -11.12 -14.61 14.09
C ARG A 83 -11.91 -14.28 15.36
N PHE A 84 -12.24 -13.01 15.55
CA PHE A 84 -12.74 -12.47 16.82
C PHE A 84 -14.12 -11.81 16.73
N GLY A 85 -14.69 -11.70 15.54
CA GLY A 85 -15.96 -11.03 15.26
C GLY A 85 -15.78 -9.58 14.77
N HIS A 86 -16.73 -9.12 13.95
CA HIS A 86 -16.76 -7.74 13.39
C HIS A 86 -17.69 -6.80 14.18
N LYS A 87 -18.16 -7.23 15.34
CA LYS A 87 -19.14 -6.50 16.16
C LYS A 87 -18.60 -6.45 17.58
N GLU A 88 -19.18 -5.58 18.39
CA GLU A 88 -18.78 -5.30 19.78
C GLU A 88 -18.51 -6.52 20.65
N LYS A 89 -19.24 -7.62 20.42
CA LYS A 89 -19.09 -8.84 21.21
C LYS A 89 -17.94 -9.68 20.67
N PHE A 90 -16.91 -9.84 21.49
CA PHE A 90 -15.82 -10.78 21.27
C PHE A 90 -16.35 -12.21 21.04
N ALA A 91 -15.98 -12.78 19.89
CA ALA A 91 -16.37 -14.11 19.46
C ALA A 91 -15.19 -14.86 18.85
N LEU A 92 -14.51 -15.67 19.67
CA LEU A 92 -13.42 -16.52 19.20
C LEU A 92 -13.97 -17.66 18.32
N ARG A 93 -13.51 -17.74 17.06
CA ARG A 93 -13.85 -18.84 16.16
C ARG A 93 -12.97 -20.07 16.40
N LYS A 94 -13.53 -21.27 16.19
CA LYS A 94 -12.90 -22.56 16.56
C LYS A 94 -11.58 -22.87 15.84
N GLU A 95 -11.31 -22.23 14.70
CA GLU A 95 -10.13 -22.50 13.85
C GLU A 95 -9.17 -21.29 13.82
N ALA A 96 -9.15 -20.48 14.88
CA ALA A 96 -8.29 -19.31 14.94
C ALA A 96 -6.82 -19.70 15.21
N HIS A 97 -5.94 -19.48 14.23
CA HIS A 97 -4.48 -19.56 14.37
C HIS A 97 -3.92 -18.36 15.17
N LEU A 98 -4.26 -18.31 16.46
CA LEU A 98 -3.98 -17.18 17.35
C LEU A 98 -2.48 -16.87 17.50
N GLU A 99 -1.64 -17.89 17.41
CA GLU A 99 -0.19 -17.77 17.46
C GLU A 99 0.40 -16.94 16.31
N TRP A 100 -0.36 -16.69 15.24
CA TRP A 100 0.04 -15.81 14.14
C TRP A 100 -0.36 -14.35 14.38
N GLY A 101 -0.88 -14.01 15.56
CA GLY A 101 -1.33 -12.66 15.87
C GLY A 101 -2.52 -12.26 14.99
N VAL A 102 -2.55 -11.01 14.53
CA VAL A 102 -3.42 -10.58 13.41
C VAL A 102 -2.66 -10.58 12.08
N ASN A 103 -1.43 -11.09 12.10
CA ASN A 103 -0.46 -10.96 11.03
C ASN A 103 -0.30 -9.50 10.60
N LEU A 104 0.08 -8.66 11.57
CA LEU A 104 0.32 -7.25 11.35
C LEU A 104 1.63 -7.05 10.56
N GLU A 105 1.50 -6.94 9.25
CA GLU A 105 2.57 -6.59 8.32
C GLU A 105 2.25 -5.27 7.61
N LEU A 106 1.91 -4.25 8.41
CA LEU A 106 1.55 -2.95 7.87
C LEU A 106 2.78 -2.27 7.28
N LYS A 107 2.81 -2.16 5.95
CA LYS A 107 3.78 -1.34 5.23
C LYS A 107 3.49 0.14 5.49
N GLU A 108 4.51 0.97 5.32
CA GLU A 108 4.35 2.44 5.28
C GLU A 108 3.79 3.13 6.54
N THR A 109 3.69 2.43 7.68
CA THR A 109 3.31 3.03 8.97
C THR A 109 4.19 4.20 9.40
N TYR A 110 5.45 4.21 8.97
CA TYR A 110 6.38 5.32 9.19
C TYR A 110 5.99 6.62 8.49
N LYS A 111 5.11 6.57 7.48
CA LYS A 111 4.65 7.73 6.71
C LYS A 111 3.42 8.41 7.30
N LEU A 112 2.83 7.90 8.39
CA LEU A 112 1.58 8.44 8.94
C LEU A 112 1.68 9.94 9.30
N ALA A 113 2.81 10.35 9.87
CA ALA A 113 3.08 11.76 10.16
C ALA A 113 3.17 12.63 8.89
N GLU A 114 3.65 12.06 7.78
CA GLU A 114 3.83 12.77 6.51
C GLU A 114 2.49 13.21 5.89
N TYR A 115 1.39 12.48 6.15
CA TYR A 115 0.07 12.85 5.61
C TYR A 115 -0.51 14.10 6.27
N THR A 116 -0.34 14.26 7.59
CA THR A 116 -0.71 15.50 8.30
C THR A 116 0.15 16.67 7.84
N GLU A 117 1.46 16.44 7.67
CA GLU A 117 2.36 17.46 7.10
C GLU A 117 1.97 17.83 5.65
N LEU A 118 1.48 16.86 4.88
CA LEU A 118 1.03 17.09 3.52
C LEU A 118 -0.17 18.04 3.48
N ALA A 119 -1.12 17.92 4.41
CA ALA A 119 -2.26 18.83 4.55
C ALA A 119 -1.84 20.29 4.71
N ALA A 120 -0.73 20.56 5.41
CA ALA A 120 -0.22 21.93 5.59
C ALA A 120 0.49 22.52 4.35
N LYS A 121 0.76 21.73 3.30
CA LYS A 121 1.52 22.17 2.12
C LYS A 121 0.62 22.84 1.08
N GLN A 122 1.19 23.80 0.35
CA GLN A 122 0.55 24.43 -0.81
C GLN A 122 0.76 23.58 -2.08
N PRO A 123 -0.17 23.64 -3.06
CA PRO A 123 -1.45 24.33 -2.99
C PRO A 123 -2.44 23.64 -2.04
N ALA A 124 -3.34 24.42 -1.43
CA ALA A 124 -4.39 23.89 -0.58
C ALA A 124 -5.42 23.08 -1.41
N LEU A 125 -5.88 21.97 -0.84
CA LEU A 125 -7.01 21.16 -1.30
C LEU A 125 -8.01 21.09 -0.13
N PRO A 126 -8.75 22.18 0.15
CA PRO A 126 -9.30 22.44 1.49
C PRO A 126 -10.14 21.31 2.09
N GLU A 127 -11.00 20.67 1.28
CA GLU A 127 -11.88 19.58 1.72
C GLU A 127 -11.08 18.32 2.06
N VAL A 128 -10.14 17.93 1.21
CA VAL A 128 -9.28 16.76 1.44
C VAL A 128 -8.27 17.01 2.56
N ASP A 129 -7.70 18.22 2.63
CA ASP A 129 -6.77 18.64 3.67
C ASP A 129 -7.40 18.57 5.07
N ASP A 130 -8.65 19.04 5.20
CA ASP A 130 -9.42 18.98 6.44
C ASP A 130 -9.77 17.53 6.83
N ALA A 131 -10.23 16.72 5.86
CA ALA A 131 -10.52 15.31 6.08
C ALA A 131 -9.28 14.53 6.58
N VAL A 132 -8.11 14.75 5.94
CA VAL A 132 -6.84 14.13 6.37
C VAL A 132 -6.42 14.59 7.76
N THR A 133 -6.58 15.88 8.08
CA THR A 133 -6.24 16.43 9.40
C THR A 133 -7.03 15.76 10.52
N LYS A 134 -8.30 15.43 10.28
CA LYS A 134 -9.16 14.70 11.23
C LYS A 134 -8.83 13.20 11.28
N LEU A 135 -8.60 12.59 10.12
CA LEU A 135 -8.39 11.15 9.96
C LEU A 135 -7.04 10.68 10.50
N ALA A 136 -5.95 11.38 10.19
CA ALA A 136 -4.60 10.89 10.41
C ALA A 136 -4.29 10.53 11.88
N PRO A 137 -4.66 11.35 12.90
CA PRO A 137 -4.48 10.97 14.30
C PRO A 137 -5.23 9.69 14.69
N LYS A 138 -6.45 9.49 14.16
CA LYS A 138 -7.25 8.30 14.44
C LYS A 138 -6.71 7.06 13.74
N LEU A 139 -6.14 7.23 12.55
CA LEU A 139 -5.42 6.15 11.86
C LEU A 139 -4.16 5.73 12.64
N GLU A 140 -3.43 6.69 13.22
CA GLU A 140 -2.29 6.39 14.10
C GLU A 140 -2.71 5.59 15.34
N ASP A 141 -3.77 6.03 16.02
CA ASP A 141 -4.37 5.30 17.15
C ASP A 141 -4.76 3.87 16.75
N LEU A 142 -5.35 3.70 15.55
CA LEU A 142 -5.77 2.41 15.03
C LEU A 142 -4.58 1.48 14.78
N VAL A 143 -3.55 1.97 14.10
CA VAL A 143 -2.32 1.20 13.82
C VAL A 143 -1.66 0.76 15.13
N LYS A 144 -1.61 1.64 16.13
CA LYS A 144 -1.08 1.31 17.45
C LYS A 144 -1.91 0.24 18.15
N MET A 145 -3.24 0.39 18.17
CA MET A 145 -4.16 -0.61 18.76
C MET A 145 -4.00 -1.98 18.09
N LEU A 146 -3.92 -2.03 16.76
CA LEU A 146 -3.66 -3.25 16.02
C LEU A 146 -2.30 -3.87 16.36
N GLY A 147 -1.28 -3.05 16.60
CA GLY A 147 0.03 -3.47 17.13
C GLY A 147 -0.03 -4.13 18.50
N GLU A 148 -0.80 -3.55 19.42
CA GLU A 148 -1.00 -4.10 20.76
C GLU A 148 -1.76 -5.43 20.72
N ILE A 149 -2.80 -5.51 19.90
CA ILE A 149 -3.57 -6.73 19.64
C ILE A 149 -2.68 -7.81 19.04
N ASP A 150 -1.92 -7.48 18.00
CA ASP A 150 -1.02 -8.42 17.34
C ASP A 150 -0.01 -9.01 18.32
N THR A 151 0.65 -8.15 19.09
CA THR A 151 1.61 -8.52 20.12
C THR A 151 0.96 -9.46 21.13
N TYR A 152 -0.22 -9.12 21.63
CA TYR A 152 -0.93 -9.92 22.64
C TYR A 152 -1.20 -11.35 22.18
N TYR A 153 -1.66 -11.53 20.95
CA TYR A 153 -1.95 -12.87 20.39
C TYR A 153 -0.69 -13.61 19.94
N ARG A 154 0.23 -12.93 19.25
CA ARG A 154 1.50 -13.51 18.77
C ARG A 154 2.36 -14.06 19.90
N PHE A 155 2.43 -13.35 21.02
CA PHE A 155 3.18 -13.79 22.22
C PHE A 155 2.35 -14.65 23.20
N LYS A 156 1.12 -15.01 22.82
CA LYS A 156 0.25 -15.92 23.59
C LYS A 156 -0.09 -15.46 25.00
N PHE A 157 -0.10 -14.15 25.28
CA PHE A 157 -0.45 -13.63 26.61
C PHE A 157 -1.88 -13.98 27.03
N TYR A 158 -2.74 -14.35 26.07
CA TYR A 158 -4.10 -14.86 26.35
C TYR A 158 -4.12 -16.18 27.14
N VAL A 159 -3.03 -16.94 27.15
CA VAL A 159 -2.92 -18.19 27.92
C VAL A 159 -2.93 -17.90 29.42
N ASP A 160 -2.27 -16.81 29.83
CA ASP A 160 -2.09 -16.47 31.24
C ASP A 160 -3.34 -15.82 31.85
N ASP A 161 -4.12 -15.09 31.04
CA ASP A 161 -5.28 -14.33 31.50
C ASP A 161 -6.64 -14.88 31.03
N ASN A 162 -6.63 -16.03 30.34
CA ASN A 162 -7.81 -16.65 29.75
C ASN A 162 -8.63 -15.66 28.89
N PHE A 163 -7.95 -14.93 28.01
CA PHE A 163 -8.51 -13.95 27.07
C PHE A 163 -9.10 -12.68 27.71
N ALA A 164 -8.84 -12.39 28.98
CA ALA A 164 -9.39 -11.21 29.65
C ALA A 164 -8.97 -9.90 28.96
N LYS A 165 -7.66 -9.71 28.71
CA LYS A 165 -7.16 -8.55 27.97
C LYS A 165 -7.61 -8.57 26.52
N GLY A 166 -7.67 -9.74 25.88
CA GLY A 166 -8.15 -9.89 24.50
C GLY A 166 -9.57 -9.34 24.30
N LYS A 167 -10.48 -9.58 25.24
CA LYS A 167 -11.85 -9.01 25.23
C LYS A 167 -11.84 -7.50 25.41
N THR A 168 -11.01 -7.00 26.34
CA THR A 168 -10.87 -5.56 26.58
C THR A 168 -10.34 -4.85 25.33
N LEU A 169 -9.29 -5.39 24.70
CA LEU A 169 -8.73 -4.87 23.46
C LEU A 169 -9.76 -4.89 22.31
N HIS A 170 -10.58 -5.93 22.24
CA HIS A 170 -11.66 -6.02 21.26
C HIS A 170 -12.69 -4.90 21.43
N GLU A 171 -13.18 -4.67 22.65
CA GLU A 171 -14.11 -3.58 22.94
C GLU A 171 -13.50 -2.21 22.61
N GLN A 172 -12.24 -1.98 22.97
CA GLN A 172 -11.51 -0.75 22.65
C GLN A 172 -11.35 -0.54 21.15
N LEU A 173 -11.00 -1.60 20.39
CA LEU A 173 -10.93 -1.54 18.94
C LEU A 173 -12.30 -1.20 18.33
N GLN A 174 -13.38 -1.80 18.81
CA GLN A 174 -14.73 -1.55 18.30
C GLN A 174 -15.19 -0.10 18.55
N VAL A 175 -14.82 0.48 19.70
CA VAL A 175 -15.04 1.91 19.96
C VAL A 175 -14.23 2.78 19.00
N LEU A 176 -12.94 2.46 18.82
CA LEU A 176 -12.08 3.21 17.92
C LEU A 176 -12.55 3.16 16.46
N LEU A 177 -13.02 2.00 15.99
CA LEU A 177 -13.54 1.83 14.63
C LEU A 177 -14.80 2.69 14.40
N LYS A 178 -15.70 2.79 15.38
CA LYS A 178 -16.87 3.68 15.27
C LYS A 178 -16.51 5.15 15.08
N ASP A 179 -15.41 5.59 15.68
CA ASP A 179 -14.91 6.95 15.52
C ASP A 179 -14.13 7.12 14.19
N TRP A 180 -13.39 6.09 13.77
CA TRP A 180 -12.47 6.14 12.63
C TRP A 180 -13.17 5.90 11.28
N GLU A 181 -14.09 4.93 11.19
CA GLU A 181 -14.76 4.54 9.94
C GLU A 181 -15.44 5.74 9.24
N PRO A 182 -16.19 6.62 9.93
CA PRO A 182 -16.80 7.78 9.27
C PRO A 182 -15.78 8.79 8.73
N LEU A 183 -14.61 8.90 9.38
CA LEU A 183 -13.53 9.80 8.93
C LEU A 183 -12.82 9.23 7.70
N ALA A 184 -12.65 7.91 7.64
CA ALA A 184 -12.08 7.23 6.49
C ALA A 184 -13.01 7.37 5.27
N GLU A 185 -14.32 7.20 5.47
CA GLU A 185 -15.34 7.41 4.43
C GLU A 185 -15.36 8.86 3.93
N ASP A 186 -15.40 9.85 4.84
CA ASP A 186 -15.37 11.27 4.49
C ASP A 186 -14.11 11.62 3.69
N PHE A 187 -12.95 11.11 4.08
CA PHE A 187 -11.71 11.29 3.33
C PHE A 187 -11.80 10.74 1.90
N THR A 188 -12.26 9.50 1.72
CA THR A 188 -12.37 8.88 0.40
C THR A 188 -13.37 9.59 -0.50
N VAL A 189 -14.52 10.02 0.04
CA VAL A 189 -15.52 10.79 -0.71
C VAL A 189 -14.96 12.14 -1.16
N ASN A 190 -14.25 12.85 -0.29
CA ASN A 190 -13.66 14.14 -0.65
C ASN A 190 -12.46 14.00 -1.61
N LEU A 191 -11.72 12.88 -1.55
CA LEU A 191 -10.62 12.60 -2.46
C LEU A 191 -11.10 12.26 -3.87
N HIS A 192 -12.18 11.50 -3.99
CA HIS A 192 -12.75 11.04 -5.27
C HIS A 192 -14.18 11.55 -5.47
N PRO A 193 -14.39 12.88 -5.61
CA PRO A 193 -15.71 13.45 -5.76
C PRO A 193 -16.36 12.97 -7.08
N HIS A 194 -17.63 12.55 -6.99
CA HIS A 194 -18.43 12.07 -8.12
C HIS A 194 -18.86 13.17 -9.10
#